data_AF-A0A5F2G6V6-F1
#
_entry.id   AF-A0A5F2G6V6-F1
#
_cell.length_a   1.000
_cell.length_b   1.000
_cell.length_c   1.000
_cell.angle_alpha   90.00
_cell.angle_beta   90.00
_cell.angle_gamma   90.00
#
_symmetry.space_group_name_H-M   'P 1'
#
loop_
_entity.id
_entity.type
_entity.pdbx_description
1 polymer ?
#
loop_
_entity_poly.entity_id
_entity_poly.type
_entity_poly.pdbx_seq_one_letter_code
_entity_poly.pdbx_strand_id
1 'polypeptide(L)' 'MTEEDKVRAVNANTLRQDPTFQAAVLEARRSALEELARIEPMDVEAIRNAQAKIRAIDALTTALAGFIITGTPQRMNPAV' A
#
# COMPACT_ATOMS: atom_id res chain seq x y z
N MET A 1 14.06 -6.26 -16.26
CA MET A 1 13.58 -4.90 -15.92
C MET A 1 13.34 -4.17 -17.23
N THR A 2 12.07 -3.90 -17.51
CA THR A 2 11.60 -3.18 -18.70
C THR A 2 11.64 -1.66 -18.46
N GLU A 3 11.50 -0.85 -19.52
CA GLU A 3 11.32 0.60 -19.35
C GLU A 3 10.03 0.92 -18.59
N GLU A 4 8.97 0.13 -18.77
CA GLU A 4 7.73 0.27 -18.00
C GLU A 4 7.95 0.06 -16.50
N ASP A 5 8.78 -0.92 -16.11
CA ASP A 5 9.10 -1.18 -14.71
C ASP A 5 9.79 0.03 -14.05
N LYS A 6 10.70 0.69 -14.79
CA LYS A 6 11.39 1.91 -14.32
C LYS A 6 10.40 3.07 -14.14
N VAL A 7 9.51 3.28 -15.11
CA VAL A 7 8.48 4.33 -15.03
C VAL A 7 7.55 4.10 -13.84
N ARG A 8 7.09 2.84 -13.65
CA ARG A 8 6.26 2.47 -12.49
C ARG A 8 6.98 2.69 -11.17
N ALA A 9 8.27 2.37 -11.08
CA ALA A 9 9.07 2.62 -9.89
C ALA A 9 9.20 4.11 -9.55
N VAL A 10 9.43 4.97 -10.56
CA VAL A 10 9.49 6.42 -10.37
C VAL A 10 8.15 6.94 -9.86
N ASN A 11 7.05 6.61 -10.54
CA ASN A 11 5.72 7.06 -10.15
C ASN A 11 5.31 6.56 -8.75
N ALA A 12 5.61 5.29 -8.44
CA ALA A 12 5.35 4.73 -7.12
C ALA A 12 6.19 5.42 -6.03
N ASN A 13 7.44 5.77 -6.32
CA ASN A 13 8.27 6.52 -5.39
C ASN A 13 7.76 7.96 -5.20
N THR A 14 7.28 8.62 -6.26
CA THR A 14 6.64 9.94 -6.17
C THR A 14 5.41 9.88 -5.26
N LEU A 15 4.49 8.93 -5.48
CA LEU A 15 3.33 8.74 -4.61
C LEU A 15 3.71 8.42 -3.16
N ARG A 16 4.76 7.62 -2.96
CA ARG A 16 5.26 7.30 -1.62
C ARG A 16 5.80 8.53 -0.88
N GLN A 17 6.44 9.45 -1.60
CA GLN A 17 7.04 10.66 -1.03
C GLN A 17 6.06 11.82 -0.91
N ASP A 18 4.89 11.75 -1.56
CA ASP A 18 3.85 12.75 -1.45
C ASP A 18 3.20 12.70 -0.05
N PRO A 19 3.36 13.75 0.78
CA PRO A 19 2.83 13.76 2.15
C PRO A 19 1.30 13.79 2.19
N THR A 20 0.64 14.38 1.18
CA THR A 20 -0.82 14.42 1.07
C THR A 20 -1.36 13.04 0.75
N PHE A 21 -0.72 12.31 -0.16
CA PHE A 21 -1.09 10.94 -0.47
C PHE A 21 -0.90 10.02 0.75
N GLN A 22 0.23 10.14 1.46
CA GLN A 22 0.47 9.37 2.69
C GLN A 22 -0.59 9.67 3.76
N ALA A 23 -0.93 10.94 3.98
CA ALA A 23 -1.98 11.32 4.91
C ALA A 23 -3.34 10.74 4.50
N ALA A 24 -3.70 10.79 3.22
CA ALA A 24 -4.95 10.23 2.71
C ALA A 24 -5.04 8.70 2.89
N VAL A 25 -3.95 7.96 2.63
CA VAL A 25 -3.89 6.51 2.84
C VAL A 25 -4.02 6.15 4.32
N LEU A 26 -3.33 6.88 5.20
CA LEU A 26 -3.43 6.69 6.65
C LEU A 26 -4.83 6.99 7.18
N GLU A 27 -5.47 8.06 6.70
CA GLU A 27 -6.82 8.42 7.08
C GLU A 27 -7.84 7.39 6.58
N ALA A 28 -7.71 6.91 5.34
CA ALA A 28 -8.54 5.83 4.81
C ALA A 28 -8.42 4.55 5.66
N ARG A 29 -7.19 4.20 6.06
CA ARG A 29 -6.93 3.04 6.91
C ARG A 29 -7.53 3.20 8.30
N ARG A 30 -7.40 4.39 8.89
CA ARG A 30 -8.00 4.74 10.20
C ARG A 30 -9.52 4.62 10.13
N SER A 31 -10.15 5.23 9.13
CA SER A 31 -11.59 5.19 8.96
C SER A 31 -12.11 3.75 8.81
N ALA A 32 -11.41 2.89 8.04
CA ALA A 32 -11.77 1.49 7.92
C ALA A 32 -11.63 0.69 9.23
N LEU A 33 -10.63 1.00 10.06
CA LEU A 33 -10.47 0.40 11.39
C LEU A 33 -11.55 0.87 12.37
N GLU A 34 -11.91 2.15 12.32
CA GLU A 34 -13.01 2.68 13.12
C GLU A 34 -14.36 2.09 12.71
N GLU A 35 -14.59 1.89 11.41
CA GLU A 35 -15.76 1.17 10.90
C GLU A 35 -15.80 -0.25 11.47
N LEU A 36 -14.69 -1.00 11.36
CA LEU A 36 -14.58 -2.36 11.89
C LEU A 36 -14.87 -2.42 13.41
N ALA A 37 -14.37 -1.45 14.18
CA ALA A 37 -14.55 -1.40 15.62
C ALA A 37 -16.00 -1.16 16.07
N ARG A 38 -16.87 -0.65 15.18
CA ARG A 38 -18.29 -0.38 15.46
C ARG A 38 -19.21 -1.54 15.05
N ILE A 39 -18.70 -2.54 14.36
CA ILE A 39 -19.52 -3.67 13.89
C ILE A 39 -19.85 -4.60 15.06
N GLU A 40 -21.08 -5.11 15.08
CA GLU A 40 -21.50 -6.10 16.07
C GLU A 40 -20.64 -7.37 15.96
N PRO A 41 -20.11 -7.91 17.09
CA PRO A 41 -19.19 -9.05 17.04
C PRO A 41 -19.77 -10.32 16.40
N MET A 42 -21.10 -10.45 16.37
CA MET A 42 -21.80 -11.60 15.78
C MET A 42 -22.07 -11.43 14.27
N ASP A 43 -21.90 -10.22 13.73
CA ASP A 43 -22.05 -9.96 12.30
C ASP A 43 -20.74 -10.29 11.56
N VAL A 44 -20.54 -11.59 11.34
CA VAL A 44 -19.33 -12.13 10.70
C VAL A 44 -19.17 -11.62 9.26
N GLU A 45 -20.26 -11.35 8.55
CA GLU A 45 -20.20 -10.88 7.16
C GLU A 45 -19.73 -9.43 7.11
N ALA A 46 -20.30 -8.56 7.94
CA ALA A 46 -19.85 -7.17 8.04
C ALA A 46 -18.38 -7.08 8.48
N ILE A 47 -17.96 -7.90 9.47
CA ILE A 47 -16.56 -7.98 9.90
C ILE A 47 -15.64 -8.35 8.73
N ARG A 48 -15.99 -9.37 7.94
CA ARG A 48 -15.19 -9.79 6.78
C ARG A 48 -15.08 -8.68 5.73
N ASN A 49 -16.18 -7.98 5.46
CA ASN A 49 -16.21 -6.89 4.50
C ASN A 49 -15.34 -5.71 4.94
N ALA A 50 -15.42 -5.31 6.23
CA ALA A 50 -14.56 -4.26 6.77
C ALA A 50 -13.08 -4.67 6.79
N GLN A 51 -12.77 -5.92 7.15
CA GLN A 51 -11.40 -6.45 7.04
C GLN A 51 -10.87 -6.47 5.60
N ALA A 52 -11.73 -6.75 4.62
CA ALA A 52 -11.34 -6.71 3.21
C ALA A 52 -10.94 -5.29 2.76
N LYS A 53 -11.65 -4.26 3.23
CA LYS A 53 -11.28 -2.85 2.98
C LYS A 53 -9.89 -2.53 3.52
N ILE A 54 -9.60 -2.92 4.76
CA ILE A 54 -8.28 -2.71 5.39
C ILE A 54 -7.19 -3.43 4.58
N ARG A 55 -7.43 -4.69 4.19
CA ARG A 55 -6.49 -5.46 3.36
C ARG A 55 -6.23 -4.82 2.00
N ALA A 56 -7.24 -4.22 1.37
CA ALA A 56 -7.06 -3.55 0.09
C ALA A 56 -6.14 -2.32 0.22
N ILE A 57 -6.25 -1.56 1.32
CA ILE A 57 -5.38 -0.41 1.61
C ILE A 57 -3.95 -0.89 1.87
N ASP A 58 -3.78 -1.92 2.70
CA ASP A 58 -2.47 -2.51 2.98
C ASP A 58 -1.83 -3.09 1.70
N ALA A 59 -2.63 -3.72 0.83
CA ALA A 59 -2.17 -4.23 -0.46
C ALA A 59 -1.71 -3.11 -1.41
N LEU A 60 -2.39 -1.96 -1.43
CA LEU A 60 -1.94 -0.78 -2.20
C LEU A 60 -0.54 -0.34 -1.75
N THR A 61 -0.30 -0.22 -0.45
CA THR A 61 1.03 0.18 0.06
C THR A 61 2.10 -0.85 -0.28
N THR A 62 1.75 -2.14 -0.22
CA THR A 62 2.64 -3.25 -0.58
C THR A 62 2.96 -3.23 -2.08
N ALA A 63 1.98 -2.96 -2.93
CA ALA A 63 2.17 -2.88 -4.38
C ALA A 63 3.08 -1.71 -4.76
N LEU A 64 2.92 -0.54 -4.12
CA LEU A 64 3.81 0.60 -4.32
C LEU A 64 5.26 0.27 -3.95
N ALA A 65 5.47 -0.39 -2.80
CA ALA A 65 6.80 -0.86 -2.41
C ALA A 65 7.36 -1.87 -3.42
N GLY A 66 6.52 -2.80 -3.91
CA GLY A 66 6.87 -3.77 -4.95
C GLY A 66 7.36 -3.09 -6.23
N PHE A 67 6.61 -2.13 -6.77
CA PHE A 67 7.00 -1.40 -7.98
C PHE A 67 8.34 -0.68 -7.82
N ILE A 68 8.58 -0.07 -6.65
CA ILE A 68 9.87 0.58 -6.35
C ILE A 68 11.00 -0.45 -6.39
N ILE A 69 10.83 -1.60 -5.73
CA ILE A 69 11.86 -2.64 -5.67
C ILE A 69 12.15 -3.22 -7.07
N THR A 70 11.10 -3.49 -7.87
CA THR A 70 11.26 -4.15 -9.17
C THR A 70 11.88 -3.24 -10.24
N GLY A 71 11.63 -1.93 -10.18
CA GLY A 71 12.17 -0.97 -11.15
C GLY A 71 13.39 -0.18 -10.67
N THR A 72 13.86 -0.40 -9.44
CA THR A 72 15.14 0.17 -8.96
C THR A 72 16.24 -0.85 -9.17
N PRO A 73 17.30 -0.56 -9.95
CA PRO A 73 18.43 -1.48 -10.07
C PRO A 73 19.03 -1.73 -8.68
N GLN A 74 19.09 -2.99 -8.26
CA GLN A 74 19.85 -3.36 -7.06
C GLN A 74 21.31 -2.96 -7.31
N ARG A 75 21.84 -2.06 -6.48
CA ARG A 75 23.28 -1.80 -6.49
C ARG A 75 23.98 -3.11 -6.13
N MET A 76 24.49 -3.83 -7.13
CA MET A 76 25.48 -4.88 -6.90
C MET A 76 26.65 -4.24 -6.17
N ASN A 77 26.91 -4.68 -4.96
CA ASN A 77 28.07 -4.24 -4.20
C ASN A 77 29.33 -4.71 -4.95
N PRO A 78 30.22 -3.82 -5.43
CA PRO A 78 31.40 -4.21 -6.21
C PRO A 78 32.54 -4.80 -5.33
N ALA A 79 32.21 -5.38 -4.18
CA ALA A 79 33.16 -5.90 -3.22
C ALA A 79 32.78 -7.33 -2.80
N VAL A 80 32.99 -8.28 -3.71
CA VAL A 80 33.22 -9.71 -3.41
C VAL A 80 34.26 -10.23 -4.40
#